data_AF-A0A084U8M6-F1
#
_entry.id   AF-A0A084U8M6-F1
#
_cell.length_a   1.000
_cell.length_b   1.000
_cell.length_c   1.000
_cell.angle_alpha   90.00
_cell.angle_beta   90.00
_cell.angle_gamma   90.00
#
_symmetry.space_group_name_H-M   'P 1'
#
loop_
_entity.id
_entity.type
_entity.pdbx_description
1 polymer ?
#
loop_
_entity_poly.entity_id
_entity_poly.type
_entity_poly.pdbx_seq_one_letter_code
_entity_poly.pdbx_strand_id
1 'polypeptide(L)' 'MIPPYSPEVIAELARQQHLPLAEDRLELVAATLTHIRNFIQKLEDPASKTSSHTESSSDENL' A
#
# COMPACT_ATOMS: atom_id res chain seq x y z
N MET A 1 0.17 2.51 -11.53
CA MET A 1 0.94 2.60 -10.28
C MET A 1 0.56 3.90 -9.61
N ILE A 2 0.00 3.87 -8.39
CA ILE A 2 -0.33 5.10 -7.64
C ILE A 2 1.01 5.75 -7.22
N PRO A 3 1.26 7.06 -7.34
CA PRO A 3 2.51 7.67 -6.86
C PRO A 3 2.54 7.78 -5.31
N PRO A 4 3.72 7.93 -4.67
CA PRO A 4 3.80 8.17 -3.23
C PRO A 4 3.26 9.57 -2.91
N TYR A 5 2.72 9.73 -1.70
CA TYR A 5 2.20 11.02 -1.25
C TYR A 5 3.34 11.91 -0.77
N SER A 6 3.35 13.17 -1.21
CA SER A 6 4.23 14.22 -0.72
C SER A 6 3.48 15.16 0.23
N PRO A 7 4.18 15.93 1.09
CA PRO A 7 3.55 16.92 1.96
C PRO A 7 2.65 17.91 1.21
N GLU A 8 3.06 18.34 0.00
CA GLU A 8 2.30 19.28 -0.84
C GLU A 8 0.97 18.68 -1.31
N VAL A 9 0.99 17.39 -1.70
CA VAL A 9 -0.23 16.66 -2.08
C VAL A 9 -1.17 16.53 -0.88
N ILE A 10 -0.63 16.25 0.32
CA ILE A 10 -1.44 16.16 1.53
C ILE A 10 -2.05 17.51 1.91
N ALA A 11 -1.29 18.60 1.80
CA ALA A 11 -1.80 19.95 2.07
C ALA A 11 -2.96 20.31 1.13
N GLU A 12 -2.81 20.01 -0.16
CA GLU A 12 -3.86 20.26 -1.15
C GLU A 12 -5.11 19.40 -0.90
N LEU A 13 -4.94 18.12 -0.57
CA LEU A 13 -6.06 17.23 -0.22
C LEU A 13 -6.79 17.70 1.05
N ALA A 14 -6.06 18.09 2.09
CA ALA A 14 -6.64 18.62 3.31
C ALA A 14 -7.45 19.90 3.04
N ARG A 15 -6.92 20.80 2.20
CA ARG A 15 -7.60 22.03 1.76
C ARG A 15 -8.90 21.73 1.02
N GLN A 16 -8.89 20.80 0.06
CA GLN A 16 -10.08 20.41 -0.70
C GLN A 16 -11.18 19.80 0.19
N GLN A 17 -10.77 19.03 1.20
CA GLN A 17 -11.68 18.37 2.13
C GLN A 17 -12.04 19.23 3.36
N HIS A 18 -11.59 20.49 3.40
CA HIS A 18 -11.80 21.40 4.53
C HIS A 18 -11.34 20.79 5.87
N LEU A 19 -10.27 20.00 5.84
CA LEU A 19 -9.69 19.35 7.00
C LEU A 19 -8.64 20.28 7.63
N PRO A 20 -8.79 20.66 8.91
CA PRO A 20 -7.74 21.41 9.60
C PRO A 20 -6.53 20.48 9.82
N LEU A 21 -5.44 20.76 9.10
CA LEU A 21 -4.18 20.04 9.23
C LEU A 21 -3.05 21.03 9.43
N ALA A 22 -2.33 20.86 10.53
CA ALA A 22 -1.18 21.69 10.85
C ALA A 22 0.02 21.32 9.96
N GLU A 23 0.80 22.32 9.55
CA GLU A 23 1.91 22.16 8.61
C GLU A 23 2.99 21.20 9.13
N ASP A 24 3.24 21.22 10.44
CA ASP A 24 4.19 20.33 11.13
C ASP A 24 3.79 18.85 11.06
N ARG A 25 2.53 18.54 10.70
CA ARG A 25 2.03 17.17 10.55
C ARG A 25 2.02 16.67 9.11
N LEU A 26 2.25 17.53 8.12
CA LEU A 26 2.16 17.17 6.71
C LEU A 26 3.13 16.04 6.34
N GLU A 27 4.37 16.11 6.80
CA GLU A 27 5.39 15.08 6.55
C GLU A 27 4.97 13.72 7.12
N LEU A 28 4.51 13.70 8.38
CA LEU A 28 4.08 12.48 9.05
C LEU A 28 2.87 11.84 8.34
N VAL A 29 1.89 12.66 7.94
CA VAL A 29 0.71 12.17 7.23
C VAL A 29 1.09 11.63 5.85
N ALA A 30 1.94 12.33 5.11
CA ALA A 30 2.44 11.89 3.80
C ALA A 30 3.18 10.54 3.89
N ALA A 31 4.06 10.38 4.90
CA ALA A 31 4.77 9.14 5.15
C ALA A 31 3.81 7.98 5.52
N THR A 32 2.83 8.25 6.38
CA THR A 32 1.84 7.26 6.82
C THR A 32 0.98 6.76 5.66
N LEU A 33 0.43 7.68 4.87
CA LEU A 33 -0.40 7.32 3.72
C LEU A 33 0.41 6.62 2.62
N THR A 34 1.67 7.01 2.42
CA THR A 34 2.59 6.31 1.51
C THR A 34 2.87 4.88 2.00
N HIS A 35 3.04 4.69 3.31
CA HIS A 35 3.22 3.36 3.89
C HIS A 35 2.00 2.45 3.64
N ILE A 36 0.79 2.96 3.91
CA ILE A 36 -0.48 2.24 3.67
C ILE A 36 -0.62 1.88 2.19
N ARG A 37 -0.36 2.84 1.29
CA ARG A 37 -0.40 2.63 -0.16
C ARG A 37 0.58 1.53 -0.59
N ASN A 38 1.81 1.54 -0.09
CA ASN A 38 2.79 0.49 -0.38
C ASN A 38 2.35 -0.88 0.15
N PHE A 39 1.70 -0.93 1.31
CA PHE A 39 1.13 -2.16 1.85
C PHE A 39 0.03 -2.72 0.94
N ILE A 40 -0.92 -1.88 0.50
CA ILE A 40 -1.98 -2.28 -0.44
C ILE A 40 -1.38 -2.82 -1.74
N GLN A 41 -0.37 -2.12 -2.29
CA GLN A 41 0.29 -2.56 -3.52
C GLN A 41 0.92 -3.96 -3.39
N LYS A 42 1.42 -4.34 -2.21
CA LYS A 42 1.93 -5.70 -1.96
C LYS A 42 0.83 -6.77 -1.93
N LEU A 43 -0.38 -6.41 -1.49
CA LEU A 43 -1.53 -7.32 -1.48
C LEU A 43 -2.10 -7.56 -2.89
N GLU A 44 -2.03 -6.53 -3.74
CA GLU A 44 -2.52 -6.59 -5.13
C GLU A 44 -1.53 -7.28 -6.07
N ASP A 45 -0.28 -7.50 -5.67
CA ASP A 45 0.73 -8.16 -6.48
C ASP A 45 0.44 -9.68 -6.55
N PRO A 46 -0.01 -10.21 -7.71
CA PRO A 46 -0.37 -11.62 -7.85
C PRO A 46 0.82 -12.56 -7.66
N ALA A 47 2.05 -12.06 -7.72
CA ALA A 47 3.26 -12.85 -7.44
C ALA A 47 3.38 -13.30 -5.96
N SER A 48 2.65 -12.68 -5.02
CA SER A 48 2.57 -13.16 -3.64
C SER A 48 1.55 -14.29 -3.42
N LYS A 49 0.82 -14.75 -4.46
CA LYS A 49 -0.11 -15.89 -4.36
C LYS A 49 0.53 -17.25 -4.61
N THR A 50 1.85 -17.33 -4.81
CA THR A 50 2.59 -18.58 -5.04
C THR A 50 3.52 -18.92 -3.87
N SER A 51 2.95 -19.25 -2.72
CA SER A 51 3.54 -20.07 -1.63
C SER A 51 2.40 -20.24 -0.63
N SER A 52 1.68 -21.35 -0.53
CA SER A 52 2.16 -22.72 -0.41
C SER A 52 1.00 -23.69 -0.69
N HIS A 53 1.08 -24.46 -1.77
CA HIS A 53 0.32 -25.71 -1.90
C HIS A 53 1.19 -26.72 -2.65
N THR A 54 2.28 -27.12 -1.99
CA THR A 54 2.97 -28.36 -2.30
C THR A 54 2.18 -29.49 -1.64
N GLU A 55 1.01 -29.82 -2.19
CA GLU A 55 0.52 -31.19 -2.06
C GLU A 55 1.29 -32.01 -3.10
N SER A 56 2.36 -32.63 -2.59
CA SER A 56 3.04 -33.74 -3.23
C SER A 56 2.00 -34.84 -3.45
N SER A 57 1.56 -35.01 -4.69
CA SER A 57 0.86 -36.22 -5.12
C SER A 57 1.54 -36.72 -6.38
N SER A 58 2.76 -37.22 -6.18
CA SER A 58 3.37 -38.20 -7.07
C SER A 58 3.07 -39.56 -6.48
N ASP A 59 2.11 -40.27 -7.06
CA ASP A 59 2.12 -41.74 -7.02
C ASP A 59 1.35 -42.27 -8.24
N GLU A 60 2.08 -42.43 -9.34
CA GLU A 60 1.82 -43.49 -10.31
C GLU A 60 2.31 -44.81 -9.68
N ASN A 61 1.41 -45.77 -9.44
CA ASN A 61 1.68 -47.18 -9.74
C ASN A 61 0.48 -48.12 -9.50
N LEU A 62 0.26 -48.96 -10.54
CA LEU A 62 -0.44 -50.26 -10.60
C LEU A 62 -1.97 -50.27 -10.76
#